data_AF-A0A534TZ46-F1
#
_entry.id   AF-A0A534TZ46-F1
#
_cell.length_a   1.000
_cell.length_b   1.000
_cell.length_c   1.000
_cell.angle_alpha   90.00
_cell.angle_beta   90.00
_cell.angle_gamma   90.00
#
_symmetry.space_group_name_H-M   'P 1'
#
loop_
_entity.id
_entity.type
_entity.pdbx_description
1 polymer ?
#
loop_
_entity_poly.entity_id
_entity_poly.type
_entity_poly.pdbx_seq_one_letter_code
_entity_poly.pdbx_strand_id
1 'polypeptide(L)'
;MITRIEVDGFKSLTGFKLSFVPGLNILVGPNGSGKTNIVSFFEFLGHLMEAEASEATSRVGVAGAVFRRVGSDYEKRIHARLIGCVQAMEEPHHPRKKNRDARIFYCLYDYSFSLVFPDTRDKVFFEKQRLCLKRVDRFMTASEVDRETEKWGADIESEIGPDGSPVAKLREYTDSGIELPYYLAPGVQKAHREQAIEKTLTQALASNISLAHVICRYSFELSPVVSDLSGGQIYNIVPS
;
A
#
# COMPACT_ATOMS: atom_id res chain seq x y z
N MET A 1 0.12 11.85 1.18
CA MET A 1 -0.12 11.79 2.63
C MET A 1 -1.20 10.77 2.88
N ILE A 2 -0.90 9.82 3.77
CA ILE A 2 -1.88 8.89 4.34
C ILE A 2 -2.93 9.70 5.09
N THR A 3 -4.20 9.51 4.74
CA THR A 3 -5.34 10.21 5.36
C THR A 3 -6.16 9.31 6.26
N ARG A 4 -6.07 7.98 6.10
CA ARG A 4 -6.68 7.01 7.02
C ARG A 4 -5.87 5.73 7.09
N ILE A 5 -5.83 5.15 8.29
CA ILE A 5 -5.41 3.77 8.52
C ILE A 5 -6.51 2.99 9.23
N GLU A 6 -6.65 1.72 8.85
CA GLU A 6 -7.41 0.71 9.58
C GLU A 6 -6.48 -0.47 9.82
N VAL A 7 -6.36 -0.94 11.06
CA VAL A 7 -5.40 -1.97 11.45
C VAL A 7 -6.05 -2.94 12.44
N ASP A 8 -5.86 -4.23 12.20
CA ASP A 8 -6.27 -5.31 13.08
C ASP A 8 -5.18 -6.37 13.18
N GLY A 9 -4.91 -6.86 14.40
CA GLY A 9 -3.94 -7.93 14.65
C GLY A 9 -2.50 -7.48 14.89
N PHE A 10 -2.17 -6.19 14.70
CA PHE A 10 -0.85 -5.63 14.99
C PHE A 10 -0.74 -5.17 16.45
N LYS A 11 0.13 -5.78 17.25
CA LYS A 11 0.34 -5.48 18.68
C LYS A 11 -1.01 -5.35 19.42
N SER A 12 -1.29 -4.22 20.06
CA SER A 12 -2.58 -4.00 20.75
C SER A 12 -3.67 -3.38 19.86
N LEU A 13 -3.44 -3.21 18.55
CA LEU A 13 -4.39 -2.60 17.63
C LEU A 13 -5.43 -3.65 17.22
N THR A 14 -6.68 -3.45 17.64
CA THR A 14 -7.82 -4.33 17.34
C THR A 14 -8.98 -3.49 16.84
N GLY A 15 -9.45 -3.76 15.63
CA GLY A 15 -10.44 -2.92 14.94
C GLY A 15 -10.06 -1.44 14.91
N PHE A 16 -8.75 -1.14 14.92
CA PHE A 16 -8.25 0.22 15.10
C PHE A 16 -8.46 1.03 13.82
N LYS A 17 -8.99 2.24 13.97
CA LYS A 17 -9.17 3.18 12.86
C LYS A 17 -8.71 4.57 13.27
N LEU A 18 -7.93 5.21 12.42
CA LEU A 18 -7.45 6.57 12.64
C LEU A 18 -7.46 7.34 11.33
N SER A 19 -8.01 8.55 11.36
CA SER A 19 -7.98 9.48 10.22
C SER A 19 -7.06 10.66 10.56
N PHE A 20 -6.34 11.15 9.57
CA PHE A 20 -5.38 12.23 9.68
C PHE A 20 -5.87 13.46 8.92
N VAL A 21 -5.49 14.63 9.43
CA VAL A 21 -5.68 15.90 8.73
C VAL A 21 -4.32 16.43 8.26
N PRO A 22 -4.28 17.24 7.18
CA PRO A 22 -3.05 17.91 6.79
C PRO A 22 -2.46 18.74 7.94
N GLY A 23 -1.14 18.70 8.10
CA GLY A 23 -0.42 19.45 9.12
C GLY A 23 0.01 18.59 10.32
N LEU A 24 0.04 19.18 11.51
CA LEU A 24 0.48 18.53 12.74
C LEU A 24 -0.65 17.70 13.37
N ASN A 25 -0.43 16.40 13.50
CA ASN A 25 -1.33 15.49 14.21
C ASN A 25 -0.68 15.08 15.53
N ILE A 26 -1.35 15.33 16.66
CA ILE A 26 -0.84 15.02 18.01
C ILE A 26 -1.65 13.85 18.59
N LEU A 27 -0.97 12.77 18.97
CA LEU A 27 -1.59 11.62 19.64
C LEU A 27 -1.61 11.82 21.15
N VAL A 28 -2.79 12.12 21.72
CA VAL A 28 -2.96 12.32 23.17
C VAL A 28 -3.73 11.15 23.78
N GLY A 29 -3.27 10.66 24.92
CA GLY A 29 -3.96 9.62 25.69
C GLY A 29 -3.14 9.11 26.88
N PRO A 30 -3.74 8.32 27.79
CA PRO A 30 -3.04 7.77 28.95
C PRO A 30 -1.85 6.86 28.58
N ASN A 31 -0.96 6.62 29.54
CA ASN A 31 0.08 5.59 29.38
C ASN A 31 -0.56 4.22 29.17
N GLY A 32 0.00 3.43 28.25
CA GLY A 32 -0.55 2.12 27.88
C GLY A 32 -1.75 2.15 26.92
N SER A 33 -2.22 3.32 26.48
CA SER A 33 -3.36 3.43 25.54
C SER A 33 -3.07 2.99 24.10
N GLY A 34 -1.87 2.45 23.82
CA GLY A 34 -1.48 1.98 22.49
C GLY A 34 -0.82 3.02 21.56
N LYS A 35 -0.53 4.26 22.04
CA LYS A 35 0.11 5.30 21.22
C LYS A 35 1.41 4.84 20.54
N THR A 36 2.29 4.19 21.29
CA THR A 36 3.55 3.63 20.77
C THR A 36 3.29 2.54 19.71
N ASN A 37 2.20 1.79 19.82
CA ASN A 37 1.86 0.76 18.83
C ASN A 37 1.41 1.36 17.51
N ILE A 38 0.79 2.56 17.53
CA ILE A 38 0.47 3.31 16.31
C ILE A 38 1.76 3.75 15.62
N VAL A 39 2.72 4.31 16.36
CA VAL A 39 4.02 4.71 15.81
C VAL A 39 4.77 3.49 15.25
N SER A 40 4.84 2.39 16.01
CA SER A 40 5.45 1.14 15.53
C SER A 40 4.78 0.57 14.28
N PHE A 41 3.48 0.79 14.08
CA PHE A 41 2.80 0.34 12.87
C PHE A 41 3.30 1.12 11.64
N PHE A 42 3.56 2.43 11.77
CA PHE A 42 4.15 3.23 10.69
C PHE A 42 5.60 2.85 10.42
N GLU A 43 6.39 2.56 11.45
CA GLU A 43 7.75 2.02 11.29
C GLU A 43 7.73 0.66 10.56
N PHE A 44 6.82 -0.23 10.95
CA PHE A 44 6.61 -1.51 10.31
C PHE A 44 6.21 -1.37 8.84
N LEU A 45 5.23 -0.52 8.55
CA LEU A 45 4.80 -0.20 7.19
C LEU A 45 5.97 0.33 6.36
N GLY A 46 6.80 1.20 6.95
CA GLY A 46 8.01 1.72 6.35
C GLY A 46 8.92 0.62 5.84
N HIS A 47 9.28 -0.30 6.73
CA HIS A 47 10.11 -1.45 6.37
C HIS A 47 9.42 -2.41 5.40
N LEU A 48 8.10 -2.57 5.49
CA LEU A 48 7.32 -3.44 4.61
C LEU A 48 7.31 -2.96 3.15
N MET A 49 7.53 -1.65 2.94
CA MET A 49 7.67 -1.07 1.61
C MET A 49 9.11 -1.08 1.08
N GLU A 50 10.10 -1.37 1.92
CA GLU A 50 11.53 -1.34 1.56
C GLU A 50 12.16 -2.73 1.49
N ALA A 51 11.63 -3.69 2.24
CA ALA A 51 12.19 -5.01 2.44
C ALA A 51 11.09 -6.08 2.40
N GLU A 52 11.51 -7.35 2.41
CA GLU A 52 10.60 -8.48 2.51
C GLU A 52 9.86 -8.49 3.86
N ALA A 53 8.64 -8.99 3.90
CA ALA A 53 7.78 -8.97 5.09
C ALA A 53 8.43 -9.64 6.32
N SER A 54 9.22 -10.70 6.13
CA SER A 54 9.97 -11.36 7.21
C SER A 54 11.04 -10.45 7.81
N GLU A 55 11.75 -9.70 6.96
CA GLU A 55 12.75 -8.73 7.39
C GLU A 55 12.11 -7.48 8.01
N ALA A 56 11.04 -6.97 7.41
CA ALA A 56 10.28 -5.86 7.97
C ALA A 56 9.78 -6.16 9.38
N THR A 57 9.33 -7.39 9.60
CA THR A 57 8.96 -7.88 10.92
C THR A 57 10.15 -7.87 11.85
N SER A 58 11.27 -8.49 11.46
CA SER A 58 12.45 -8.63 12.32
C SER A 58 13.04 -7.29 12.76
N ARG A 59 12.94 -6.25 11.92
CA ARG A 59 13.37 -4.87 12.24
C ARG A 59 12.52 -4.22 13.34
N VAL A 60 11.23 -4.54 13.44
CA VAL A 60 10.32 -4.00 14.47
C VAL A 60 10.29 -4.87 15.74
N GLY A 61 10.74 -6.12 15.64
CA GLY A 61 10.95 -7.05 16.74
C GLY A 61 10.92 -8.51 16.31
N VAL A 62 11.05 -9.45 17.25
CA VAL A 62 10.78 -10.87 16.96
C VAL A 62 9.32 -11.01 16.54
N ALA A 63 8.96 -11.95 15.65
CA ALA A 63 7.59 -12.11 15.15
C ALA A 63 6.50 -12.03 16.23
N GLY A 64 6.69 -12.65 17.41
CA GLY A 64 5.74 -12.56 18.53
C GLY A 64 5.58 -11.16 19.17
N ALA A 65 6.46 -10.20 18.89
CA ALA A 65 6.35 -8.82 19.35
C ALA A 65 5.52 -7.93 18.40
N VAL A 66 5.27 -8.40 17.17
CA VAL A 66 4.49 -7.68 16.14
C VAL A 66 3.01 -8.06 16.21
N PHE A 67 2.70 -9.28 16.64
CA PHE A 67 1.32 -9.76 16.77
C PHE A 67 0.69 -9.44 18.10
N ARG A 68 -0.64 -9.31 18.05
CA ARG A 68 -1.46 -9.32 19.24
C ARG A 68 -1.35 -10.65 19.97
N ARG A 69 -1.16 -10.60 21.29
CA ARG A 69 -1.23 -11.79 22.15
C ARG A 69 -2.66 -12.24 22.36
N VAL A 70 -2.91 -13.54 22.22
CA VAL A 70 -4.20 -14.19 22.47
C VAL A 70 -3.97 -15.39 23.39
N GLY A 71 -4.17 -15.20 24.70
CA GLY A 71 -3.87 -16.22 25.70
C GLY A 71 -2.37 -16.55 25.72
N SER A 72 -2.03 -17.81 25.47
CA SER A 72 -0.65 -18.30 25.38
C SER A 72 -0.05 -18.22 23.96
N ASP A 73 -0.84 -17.80 22.96
CA ASP A 73 -0.44 -17.73 21.57
C ASP A 73 -0.54 -16.29 21.04
N TYR A 74 -0.34 -16.12 19.74
CA TYR A 74 -0.46 -14.85 19.04
C TYR A 74 -1.54 -14.94 17.96
N GLU A 75 -2.12 -13.78 17.63
CA GLU A 75 -2.83 -13.61 16.38
C GLU A 75 -1.92 -14.07 15.24
N LYS A 76 -2.47 -14.71 14.20
CA LYS A 76 -1.64 -15.22 13.08
C LYS A 76 -1.70 -14.33 11.86
N ARG A 77 -2.56 -13.30 11.92
CA ARG A 77 -2.94 -12.45 10.80
C ARG A 77 -2.90 -10.98 11.18
N ILE A 78 -2.37 -10.16 10.28
CA ILE A 78 -2.51 -8.70 10.36
C ILE A 78 -3.28 -8.26 9.14
N HIS A 79 -4.37 -7.55 9.38
CA HIS A 79 -5.12 -6.88 8.34
C HIS A 79 -4.85 -5.39 8.46
N ALA A 80 -4.46 -4.77 7.36
CA ALA A 80 -4.29 -3.33 7.29
C ALA A 80 -4.91 -2.77 6.02
N ARG A 81 -5.47 -1.56 6.13
CA ARG A 81 -5.93 -0.76 5.01
C ARG A 81 -5.47 0.68 5.21
N LEU A 82 -4.89 1.25 4.17
CA LEU A 82 -4.32 2.59 4.15
C LEU A 82 -4.90 3.34 2.98
N ILE A 83 -5.49 4.49 3.26
CA ILE A 83 -6.00 5.41 2.26
C ILE A 83 -5.14 6.65 2.33
N GLY A 84 -4.70 7.14 1.17
CA GLY A 84 -3.93 8.37 1.10
C GLY A 84 -4.04 9.05 -0.25
N CYS A 85 -3.61 10.30 -0.29
CA CYS A 85 -3.60 11.10 -1.51
C CYS A 85 -2.26 11.82 -1.63
N VAL A 86 -1.57 11.62 -2.74
CA VAL A 86 -0.21 12.15 -2.97
C VAL A 86 -0.18 13.00 -4.21
N GLN A 87 0.63 14.04 -4.21
CA GLN A 87 0.94 14.77 -5.42
C GLN A 87 1.89 13.92 -6.27
N ALA A 88 1.57 13.76 -7.55
CA ALA A 88 2.36 13.04 -8.53
C ALA A 88 2.61 13.92 -9.76
N MET A 89 3.62 13.55 -10.52
CA MET A 89 4.00 14.26 -11.74
C MET A 89 3.93 13.29 -12.91
N GLU A 90 3.20 13.67 -13.96
CA GLU A 90 3.34 13.00 -15.25
C GLU A 90 4.73 13.31 -15.80
N GLU A 91 5.52 12.27 -16.04
CA GLU A 91 6.74 12.45 -16.81
C GLU A 91 6.43 12.59 -18.31
N PRO A 92 7.16 13.46 -19.03
CA PRO A 92 6.99 13.63 -20.48
C PRO A 92 7.52 12.45 -21.33
N HIS A 93 7.70 11.25 -20.78
CA HIS A 93 8.39 10.10 -21.39
C HIS A 93 7.59 9.37 -22.49
N HIS A 94 7.07 10.13 -23.45
CA HIS A 94 6.72 9.59 -24.76
C HIS A 94 7.53 10.30 -25.86
N PRO A 95 8.41 9.58 -26.60
CA PRO A 95 9.26 10.19 -27.64
C PRO A 95 8.45 10.84 -28.79
N ARG A 96 7.13 10.62 -28.83
CA ARG A 96 6.21 11.23 -29.80
C ARG A 96 5.48 12.49 -29.32
N LYS A 97 5.64 12.92 -28.07
CA LYS A 97 4.98 14.14 -27.53
C LYS A 97 6.01 15.11 -26.96
N LYS A 98 6.87 15.64 -27.83
CA LYS A 98 7.97 16.58 -27.54
C LYS A 98 7.56 17.95 -26.92
N ASN A 99 6.32 18.15 -26.52
CA ASN A 99 5.79 19.49 -26.19
C ASN A 99 4.62 19.48 -25.19
N ARG A 100 4.70 18.69 -24.11
CA ARG A 100 3.81 18.87 -22.95
C ARG A 100 4.66 19.13 -21.72
N ASP A 101 4.40 20.26 -21.08
CA ASP A 101 4.91 20.55 -19.73
C ASP A 101 4.48 19.43 -18.78
N ALA A 102 5.35 19.10 -17.82
CA ALA A 102 5.04 18.16 -16.76
C ALA A 102 3.75 18.60 -16.05
N ARG A 103 2.72 17.75 -16.07
CA ARG A 103 1.44 18.03 -15.41
C ARG A 103 1.44 17.40 -14.04
N ILE A 104 1.25 18.25 -13.04
CA ILE A 104 1.00 17.84 -11.68
C ILE A 104 -0.43 17.29 -11.61
N PHE A 105 -0.58 16.16 -10.93
CA PHE A 105 -1.87 15.61 -10.54
C PHE A 105 -1.82 15.09 -9.12
N TYR A 106 -2.97 14.68 -8.59
CA TYR A 106 -3.04 13.98 -7.32
C TYR A 106 -3.44 12.52 -7.56
N CYS A 107 -2.72 11.59 -6.92
CA CYS A 107 -3.02 10.17 -6.93
C CYS A 107 -3.65 9.80 -5.59
N LEU A 108 -4.96 9.50 -5.62
CA LEU A 108 -5.65 8.83 -4.52
C LEU A 108 -5.33 7.34 -4.59
N TYR A 109 -4.96 6.76 -3.45
CA TYR A 109 -4.75 5.32 -3.34
C TYR A 109 -5.51 4.73 -2.15
N ASP A 110 -5.87 3.47 -2.31
CA ASP A 110 -6.41 2.60 -1.26
C ASP A 110 -5.63 1.28 -1.31
N TYR A 111 -4.73 1.09 -0.35
CA TYR A 111 -3.89 -0.08 -0.25
C TYR A 111 -4.30 -0.91 0.96
N SER A 112 -4.64 -2.18 0.73
CA SER A 112 -4.97 -3.13 1.79
C SER A 112 -4.14 -4.39 1.67
N PHE A 113 -3.83 -5.01 2.82
CA PHE A 113 -3.13 -6.28 2.86
C PHE A 113 -3.51 -7.13 4.07
N SER A 114 -3.34 -8.44 3.88
CA SER A 114 -3.42 -9.48 4.90
C SER A 114 -2.06 -10.18 4.97
N LEU A 115 -1.35 -10.04 6.09
CA LEU A 115 -0.11 -10.78 6.35
C LEU A 115 -0.41 -12.00 7.20
N VAL A 116 0.24 -13.12 6.89
CA VAL A 116 0.15 -14.38 7.62
C VAL A 116 1.50 -14.76 8.19
N PHE A 117 1.47 -15.19 9.45
CA PHE A 117 2.61 -15.69 10.19
C PHE A 117 2.36 -17.16 10.50
N PRO A 118 3.00 -18.08 9.76
CA PRO A 118 2.78 -19.50 9.95
C PRO A 118 3.32 -19.95 11.30
N ASP A 119 2.77 -21.04 11.83
CA ASP A 119 3.19 -21.63 13.11
C ASP A 119 4.65 -22.09 13.12
N THR A 120 5.19 -22.41 11.94
CA THR A 120 6.61 -22.73 11.76
C THR A 120 7.50 -21.50 11.95
N ARG A 121 6.93 -20.28 11.87
CA ARG A 121 7.58 -18.98 12.07
C ARG A 121 8.73 -18.66 11.11
N ASP A 122 8.89 -19.46 10.05
CA ASP A 122 10.05 -19.33 9.15
C ASP A 122 9.89 -18.20 8.13
N LYS A 123 8.66 -17.94 7.65
CA LYS A 123 8.40 -16.96 6.58
C LYS A 123 7.09 -16.24 6.76
N VAL A 124 7.17 -14.92 6.85
CA VAL A 124 6.02 -14.03 6.78
C VAL A 124 5.66 -13.82 5.33
N PHE A 125 4.38 -13.90 5.00
CA PHE A 125 3.92 -13.67 3.64
C PHE A 125 2.59 -12.91 3.61
N PHE A 126 2.37 -12.20 2.51
CA PHE A 126 1.10 -11.60 2.16
C PHE A 126 0.18 -12.68 1.63
N GLU A 127 -0.89 -13.00 2.35
CA GLU A 127 -1.94 -13.87 1.84
C GLU A 127 -2.77 -13.16 0.76
N LYS A 128 -3.06 -11.88 1.00
CA LYS A 128 -3.84 -11.04 0.11
C LYS A 128 -3.34 -9.61 0.14
N GLN A 129 -3.35 -8.95 -1.01
CA GLN A 129 -3.04 -7.54 -1.18
C GLN A 129 -4.01 -6.95 -2.20
N ARG A 130 -4.37 -5.68 -2.04
CA ARG A 130 -5.12 -4.94 -3.05
C ARG A 130 -4.68 -3.50 -3.06
N LEU A 131 -4.37 -2.98 -4.24
CA LEU A 131 -4.02 -1.58 -4.47
C LEU A 131 -4.99 -1.00 -5.49
N CYS A 132 -5.78 -0.03 -5.06
CA CYS A 132 -6.58 0.80 -5.94
C CYS A 132 -5.92 2.16 -6.10
N LEU A 133 -5.96 2.70 -7.33
CA LEU A 133 -5.36 3.97 -7.71
C LEU A 133 -6.35 4.79 -8.52
N LYS A 134 -6.44 6.08 -8.22
CA LYS A 134 -7.30 7.01 -8.94
C LYS A 134 -6.59 8.35 -9.09
N ARG A 135 -6.66 8.90 -10.29
CA ARG A 135 -6.24 10.27 -10.55
C ARG A 135 -7.33 11.24 -10.14
N VAL A 136 -6.94 12.26 -9.39
CA VAL A 136 -7.80 13.36 -8.92
C VAL A 136 -7.10 14.70 -9.16
N ASP A 137 -7.89 15.77 -9.22
CA ASP A 137 -7.44 17.12 -9.55
C ASP A 137 -6.87 17.89 -8.35
N ARG A 138 -7.19 17.44 -7.13
CA ARG A 138 -6.76 18.03 -5.87
C ARG A 138 -6.51 16.97 -4.80
N PHE A 139 -5.88 17.39 -3.71
CA PHE A 139 -5.76 16.55 -2.52
C PHE A 139 -7.14 16.20 -1.93
N MET A 140 -7.32 14.93 -1.55
CA MET A 140 -8.54 14.43 -0.92
C MET A 140 -8.29 13.99 0.52
N THR A 141 -9.11 14.49 1.45
CA THR A 141 -9.15 14.07 2.86
C THR A 141 -9.93 12.76 3.02
N ALA A 142 -9.75 12.07 4.15
CA ALA A 142 -10.45 10.81 4.43
C ALA A 142 -11.99 10.93 4.30
N SER A 143 -12.58 12.03 4.79
CA SER A 143 -14.02 12.27 4.71
C SER A 143 -14.52 12.56 3.28
N GLU A 144 -13.65 13.07 2.40
CA GLU A 144 -13.98 13.25 0.98
C GLU A 144 -13.92 11.92 0.24
N VAL A 145 -12.95 11.06 0.57
CA VAL A 145 -12.83 9.72 -0.02
C VAL A 145 -14.07 8.86 0.31
N ASP A 146 -14.60 8.94 1.53
CA ASP A 146 -15.82 8.20 1.91
C ASP A 146 -17.07 8.60 1.09
N ARG A 147 -17.08 9.82 0.54
CA ARG A 147 -18.18 10.35 -0.28
C ARG A 147 -17.95 10.17 -1.78
N GLU A 148 -16.76 9.73 -2.15
CA GLU A 148 -16.42 9.44 -3.54
C GLU A 148 -17.13 8.17 -3.98
N THR A 149 -17.92 8.27 -5.05
CA THR A 149 -18.72 7.16 -5.60
C THR A 149 -18.21 6.70 -6.96
N GLU A 150 -17.22 7.38 -7.54
CA GLU A 150 -16.67 7.04 -8.84
C GLU A 150 -15.78 5.79 -8.79
N LYS A 151 -15.55 5.22 -9.98
CA LYS A 151 -14.72 4.03 -10.17
C LYS A 151 -13.24 4.33 -10.05
N TRP A 152 -12.47 3.31 -9.69
CA TRP A 152 -11.02 3.39 -9.61
C TRP A 152 -10.40 3.44 -11.01
N GLY A 153 -9.26 4.13 -11.12
CA GLY A 153 -8.48 4.16 -12.35
C GLY A 153 -7.79 2.84 -12.65
N ALA A 154 -7.25 2.24 -11.57
CA ALA A 154 -6.71 0.89 -11.55
C ALA A 154 -7.08 0.20 -10.22
N ASP A 155 -7.39 -1.08 -10.28
CA ASP A 155 -7.66 -1.95 -9.13
C ASP A 155 -6.92 -3.27 -9.33
N ILE A 156 -5.84 -3.44 -8.58
CA ILE A 156 -4.96 -4.60 -8.66
C ILE A 156 -5.09 -5.39 -7.36
N GLU A 157 -5.29 -6.69 -7.48
CA GLU A 157 -5.33 -7.61 -6.35
C GLU A 157 -4.24 -8.66 -6.51
N SER A 158 -3.65 -9.11 -5.41
CA SER A 158 -2.76 -10.26 -5.37
C SER A 158 -3.19 -11.19 -4.24
N GLU A 159 -3.24 -12.49 -4.53
CA GLU A 159 -3.55 -13.54 -3.56
C GLU A 159 -2.58 -14.71 -3.71
N ILE A 160 -2.32 -15.42 -2.62
CA ILE A 160 -1.54 -16.67 -2.66
C ILE A 160 -2.38 -17.77 -3.32
N GLY A 161 -1.84 -18.32 -4.41
CA GLY A 161 -2.41 -19.45 -5.12
C GLY A 161 -2.22 -20.78 -4.38
N PRO A 162 -2.84 -21.87 -4.87
CA PRO A 162 -2.77 -23.18 -4.24
C PRO A 162 -1.36 -23.78 -4.13
N ASP A 163 -0.44 -23.33 -4.98
CA ASP A 163 0.96 -23.72 -5.01
C ASP A 163 1.86 -22.88 -4.07
N GLY A 164 1.27 -21.92 -3.34
CA GLY A 164 1.98 -21.02 -2.45
C GLY A 164 2.62 -19.81 -3.14
N SER A 165 2.47 -19.65 -4.46
CA SER A 165 2.96 -18.49 -5.20
C SER A 165 1.90 -17.38 -5.28
N PRO A 166 2.31 -16.09 -5.25
CA PRO A 166 1.35 -15.01 -5.42
C PRO A 166 0.89 -14.92 -6.88
N VAL A 167 -0.41 -14.71 -7.08
CA VAL A 167 -1.01 -14.42 -8.39
C VAL A 167 -1.58 -13.01 -8.34
N ALA A 168 -1.19 -12.16 -9.29
CA ALA A 168 -1.75 -10.82 -9.44
C ALA A 168 -2.85 -10.80 -10.52
N LYS A 169 -3.94 -10.09 -10.24
CA LYS A 169 -5.08 -9.89 -11.13
C LYS A 169 -5.46 -8.43 -11.20
N LEU A 170 -5.87 -8.00 -12.38
CA LEU A 170 -6.36 -6.67 -12.65
C LEU A 170 -7.90 -6.72 -12.64
N ARG A 171 -8.50 -6.20 -11.57
CA ARG A 171 -9.96 -6.21 -11.39
C ARG A 171 -10.64 -5.13 -12.21
N GLU A 172 -10.00 -3.97 -12.28
CA GLU A 172 -10.45 -2.85 -13.08
C GLU A 172 -9.24 -2.08 -13.61
N TYR A 173 -9.29 -1.69 -14.87
CA TYR A 173 -8.33 -0.78 -15.47
C TYR A 173 -8.99 0.07 -16.55
N THR A 174 -8.96 1.38 -16.32
CA THR A 174 -9.62 2.37 -17.17
C THR A 174 -8.58 3.32 -17.75
N ASP A 175 -8.94 3.98 -18.86
CA ASP A 175 -8.09 5.02 -19.46
C ASP A 175 -8.23 6.34 -18.67
N SER A 176 -7.87 6.28 -17.39
CA SER A 176 -8.02 7.35 -16.39
C SER A 176 -6.74 8.17 -16.20
N GLY A 177 -5.70 7.88 -16.97
CA GLY A 177 -4.39 8.50 -16.83
C GLY A 177 -3.57 8.00 -15.64
N ILE A 178 -3.84 6.78 -15.17
CA ILE A 178 -2.93 5.98 -14.33
C ILE A 178 -2.21 5.00 -15.25
N GLU A 179 -0.89 5.11 -15.34
CA GLU A 179 -0.04 4.23 -16.13
C GLU A 179 0.56 3.14 -15.24
N LEU A 180 0.00 1.94 -15.38
CA LEU A 180 0.55 0.73 -14.77
C LEU A 180 1.77 0.21 -15.55
N PRO A 181 2.58 -0.67 -14.92
CA PRO A 181 3.78 -1.23 -15.53
C PRO A 181 3.52 -1.78 -16.92
N TYR A 182 4.53 -1.71 -17.79
CA TYR A 182 4.51 -2.15 -19.20
C TYR A 182 3.89 -1.15 -20.18
N TYR A 183 4.77 -0.47 -20.94
CA TYR A 183 4.40 0.23 -22.16
C TYR A 183 4.14 -0.78 -23.27
N LEU A 184 2.89 -0.98 -23.64
CA LEU A 184 2.59 -1.59 -24.93
C LEU A 184 2.65 -0.53 -26.02
N ALA A 185 3.16 -0.91 -27.19
CA ALA A 185 3.14 -0.05 -28.35
C ALA A 185 1.70 0.43 -28.63
N PRO A 186 1.50 1.67 -29.12
CA PRO A 186 0.19 2.17 -29.49
C PRO A 186 -0.53 1.18 -30.43
N GLY A 187 -1.79 0.83 -30.13
CA GLY A 187 -2.61 -0.06 -30.96
C GLY A 187 -2.78 -1.50 -30.46
N VAL A 188 -2.18 -1.88 -29.33
CA VAL A 188 -2.45 -3.18 -28.70
C VAL A 188 -3.85 -3.20 -28.08
N GLN A 189 -4.63 -4.25 -28.34
CA GLN A 189 -5.97 -4.39 -27.78
C GLN A 189 -5.93 -4.42 -26.25
N LYS A 190 -6.95 -3.80 -25.62
CA LYS A 190 -7.06 -3.68 -24.15
C LYS A 190 -6.86 -5.02 -23.42
N ALA A 191 -7.53 -6.09 -23.86
CA ALA A 191 -7.42 -7.40 -23.21
C ALA A 191 -5.97 -7.95 -23.18
N HIS A 192 -5.22 -7.77 -24.26
CA HIS A 192 -3.80 -8.17 -24.30
C HIS A 192 -2.93 -7.30 -23.37
N ARG A 193 -3.31 -6.04 -23.15
CA ARG A 193 -2.64 -5.15 -22.17
C ARG A 193 -2.87 -5.58 -20.75
N GLU A 194 -4.11 -5.88 -20.39
CA GLU A 194 -4.46 -6.33 -19.03
C GLU A 194 -3.76 -7.66 -18.71
N GLN A 195 -3.78 -8.62 -19.63
CA GLN A 195 -3.06 -9.89 -19.48
C GLN A 195 -1.54 -9.72 -19.35
N ALA A 196 -0.94 -8.79 -20.11
CA ALA A 196 0.48 -8.51 -20.01
C ALA A 196 0.84 -7.94 -18.63
N ILE A 197 0.04 -6.98 -18.12
CA ILE A 197 0.20 -6.41 -16.79
C ILE A 197 0.13 -7.49 -15.72
N GLU A 198 -0.93 -8.32 -15.73
CA GLU A 198 -1.12 -9.41 -14.77
C GLU A 198 0.05 -10.39 -14.78
N LYS A 199 0.50 -10.81 -15.98
CA LYS A 199 1.64 -11.72 -16.14
C LYS A 199 2.93 -11.11 -15.58
N THR A 200 3.22 -9.85 -15.92
CA THR A 200 4.42 -9.17 -15.42
C THR A 200 4.40 -9.02 -13.91
N LEU A 201 3.27 -8.60 -13.33
CA LEU A 201 3.15 -8.45 -11.88
C LEU A 201 3.28 -9.80 -11.18
N THR A 202 2.61 -10.84 -11.68
CA THR A 202 2.72 -12.21 -11.14
C THR A 202 4.15 -12.73 -11.19
N GLN A 203 4.91 -12.41 -12.23
CA GLN A 203 6.33 -12.80 -12.34
C GLN A 203 7.26 -12.00 -11.44
N ALA A 204 6.93 -10.74 -11.15
CA ALA A 204 7.74 -9.85 -10.32
C ALA A 204 7.44 -9.98 -8.82
N LEU A 205 6.26 -10.47 -8.45
CA LEU A 205 5.84 -10.65 -7.06
C LEU A 205 6.43 -11.90 -6.43
N ALA A 206 6.90 -11.75 -5.21
CA ALA A 206 7.14 -12.86 -4.28
C ALA A 206 6.13 -12.77 -3.14
N SER A 207 5.84 -13.90 -2.48
CA SER A 207 4.81 -13.98 -1.43
C SER A 207 5.09 -13.07 -0.23
N ASN A 208 6.35 -12.66 -0.04
CA ASN A 208 6.82 -11.79 1.03
C ASN A 208 7.06 -10.34 0.58
N ILE A 209 6.67 -9.94 -0.64
CA ILE A 209 6.90 -8.58 -1.16
C ILE A 209 5.57 -7.82 -1.31
N SER A 210 5.59 -6.52 -0.97
CA SER A 210 4.46 -5.61 -1.13
C SER A 210 4.11 -5.40 -2.61
N LEU A 211 2.82 -5.53 -2.94
CA LEU A 211 2.25 -5.20 -4.25
C LEU A 211 2.49 -3.73 -4.61
N ALA A 212 2.33 -2.83 -3.63
CA ALA A 212 2.57 -1.40 -3.84
C ALA A 212 4.03 -1.11 -4.20
N HIS A 213 4.98 -1.79 -3.52
CA HIS A 213 6.41 -1.70 -3.83
C HIS A 213 6.70 -2.15 -5.27
N VAL A 214 6.19 -3.31 -5.68
CA VAL A 214 6.41 -3.85 -7.03
C VAL A 214 5.86 -2.90 -8.10
N ILE A 215 4.61 -2.45 -7.96
CA ILE A 215 3.98 -1.57 -8.95
C ILE A 215 4.76 -0.28 -9.12
N CYS A 216 5.13 0.40 -8.02
CA CYS A 216 5.82 1.69 -8.10
C CYS A 216 7.25 1.57 -8.63
N ARG A 217 7.89 0.40 -8.51
CA ARG A 217 9.20 0.14 -9.13
C ARG A 217 9.14 0.21 -10.66
N TYR A 218 8.00 -0.13 -11.25
CA TYR A 218 7.81 -0.16 -12.70
C TYR A 218 6.94 1.00 -13.24
N SER A 219 6.31 1.77 -12.35
CA SER A 219 5.52 2.97 -12.67
C SER A 219 6.04 4.17 -11.89
N PHE A 220 6.96 4.93 -12.48
CA PHE A 220 7.65 6.02 -11.80
C PHE A 220 6.71 7.12 -11.28
N GLU A 221 5.63 7.42 -12.01
CA GLU A 221 4.61 8.40 -11.57
C GLU A 221 3.90 8.00 -10.27
N LEU A 222 3.97 6.73 -9.88
CA LEU A 222 3.40 6.20 -8.64
C LEU A 222 4.42 6.15 -7.50
N SER A 223 5.69 6.49 -7.73
CA SER A 223 6.71 6.55 -6.67
C SER A 223 6.31 7.38 -5.44
N PRO A 224 5.53 8.48 -5.54
CA PRO A 224 5.04 9.19 -4.35
C PRO A 224 4.12 8.35 -3.46
N VAL A 225 3.41 7.34 -4.00
CA VAL A 225 2.56 6.44 -3.21
C VAL A 225 3.41 5.58 -2.27
N VAL A 226 4.45 4.93 -2.79
CA VAL A 226 5.39 4.17 -1.95
C VAL A 226 6.15 5.11 -1.01
N SER A 227 6.57 6.30 -1.46
CA SER A 227 7.19 7.28 -0.56
C SER A 227 6.27 7.70 0.59
N ASP A 228 4.95 7.70 0.40
CA ASP A 228 3.98 8.05 1.43
C ASP A 228 3.72 6.90 2.40
N LEU A 229 3.67 5.66 1.89
CA LEU A 229 3.61 4.42 2.68
C LEU A 229 4.92 4.19 3.47
N SER A 230 6.07 4.44 2.86
CA SER A 230 7.40 4.38 3.47
C SER A 230 7.64 5.55 4.45
N GLY A 231 7.11 6.72 4.10
CA GLY A 231 7.27 8.00 4.78
C GLY A 231 6.60 8.09 6.16
N GLY A 232 6.05 6.97 6.65
CA GLY A 232 5.74 6.74 8.07
C GLY A 232 6.85 7.24 9.02
N GLN A 233 8.10 7.28 8.56
CA GLN A 233 9.26 7.76 9.32
C GLN A 233 9.43 9.28 9.42
N ILE A 234 8.68 10.09 8.66
CA ILE A 234 8.79 11.57 8.62
C ILE A 234 7.61 12.25 9.35
N TYR A 235 6.65 11.49 9.88
CA TYR A 235 5.58 12.11 10.63
C TYR A 235 6.11 12.64 11.97
N ASN A 236 5.93 13.95 12.17
CA ASN A 236 6.02 14.70 13.42
C ASN A 236 5.07 14.16 14.51
N ILE A 237 5.01 12.86 14.72
CA ILE A 237 4.38 12.25 15.88
C ILE A 237 5.45 12.25 16.95
N VAL A 238 5.55 13.36 17.67
CA VAL A 238 6.37 13.42 18.89
C VAL A 238 5.54 12.79 20.00
N PRO A 239 5.86 11.58 20.48
CA PRO A 239 5.25 11.08 21.71
C PRO A 239 5.68 12.01 22.85
N SER A 240 4.71 12.50 23.62
CA SER A 240 4.95 13.20 24.88
C SER A 240 5.55 12.27 25.93
#